data_AF-A0A2U2MXP6-F1
#
_entry.id   AF-A0A2U2MXP6-F1
#
_cell.length_a   1.000
_cell.length_b   1.000
_cell.length_c   1.000
_cell.angle_alpha   90.00
_cell.angle_beta   90.00
_cell.angle_gamma   90.00
#
_symmetry.space_group_name_H-M   'P 1'
#
loop_
_entity.id
_entity.type
_entity.pdbx_description
1 polymer ?
#
loop_
_entity_poly.entity_id
_entity_poly.type
_entity_poly.pdbx_seq_one_letter_code
_entity_poly.pdbx_strand_id
1 'polypeptide(L)' 'MLHGSCLCGGIRYRVHGPLRNVLHCHCSICRKAHGAAFRTRARLATRALLISNDLQLRDVG' A
#
# COMPACT_ATOMS: atom_id res chain seq x y z
N MET A 1 -3.59 -15.47 -0.11
CA MET A 1 -2.47 -14.69 -0.67
C MET A 1 -3.06 -13.45 -1.31
N LEU A 2 -2.57 -12.25 -1.00
CA LEU A 2 -3.12 -10.98 -1.48
C LEU A 2 -2.15 -10.32 -2.45
N HIS A 3 -2.69 -9.70 -3.51
CA HIS A 3 -1.92 -9.03 -4.55
C HIS A 3 -2.40 -7.59 -4.72
N GLY A 4 -1.50 -6.69 -5.10
CA GLY A 4 -1.86 -5.31 -5.42
C GLY A 4 -0.74 -4.56 -6.13
N SER A 5 -1.03 -3.31 -6.51
CA SER A 5 -0.10 -2.42 -7.21
C SER A 5 -0.37 -0.95 -6.87
N CYS A 6 0.55 -0.04 -7.24
CA CYS A 6 0.19 1.37 -7.36
C CYS A 6 -0.79 1.55 -8.52
N LEU A 7 -1.57 2.64 -8.51
CA LEU A 7 -2.43 3.03 -9.63
C LEU A 7 -1.61 3.22 -10.93
N CYS A 8 -0.37 3.68 -10.79
CA CYS A 8 0.58 3.87 -11.88
C CYS A 8 1.12 2.58 -12.51
N GLY A 9 0.89 1.41 -11.91
CA GLY A 9 1.47 0.14 -12.34
C GLY A 9 2.95 -0.08 -12.04
N GLY A 10 3.74 0.97 -11.74
CA GLY A 10 5.18 0.86 -11.47
C GLY A 10 5.54 -0.08 -10.32
N ILE A 11 4.77 -0.08 -9.24
CA ILE A 11 4.97 -1.00 -8.09
C ILE A 11 3.93 -2.10 -8.12
N ARG A 12 4.36 -3.34 -7.91
CA ARG A 12 3.52 -4.50 -7.58
C ARG A 12 3.97 -5.12 -6.27
N TYR A 13 3.03 -5.65 -5.49
CA TYR A 13 3.35 -6.35 -4.27
C TYR A 13 2.51 -7.62 -4.09
N ARG A 14 3.07 -8.57 -3.33
CA ARG A 14 2.40 -9.80 -2.88
C ARG A 14 2.53 -9.93 -1.37
N VAL A 15 1.42 -10.27 -0.73
CA VAL A 15 1.35 -10.50 0.71
C VAL A 15 1.03 -11.97 1.00
N HIS A 16 1.89 -12.58 1.80
CA HIS A 16 1.74 -13.91 2.35
C HIS A 16 1.31 -13.83 3.82
N GLY A 17 0.46 -14.77 4.25
CA GLY A 17 -0.02 -14.79 5.64
C GLY A 17 -1.04 -13.69 5.98
N PRO A 18 -1.40 -13.58 7.27
CA PRO A 18 -2.53 -12.75 7.68
C PRO A 18 -2.15 -11.28 7.82
N LEU A 19 -3.08 -10.41 7.43
CA LEU A 19 -3.10 -9.02 7.84
C LEU A 19 -3.58 -8.91 9.30
N ARG A 20 -3.00 -7.97 10.04
CA ARG A 20 -3.29 -7.71 11.45
C ARG A 20 -3.62 -6.23 11.65
N ASN A 21 -4.40 -5.90 12.67
CA ASN A 21 -4.72 -4.52 13.04
C ASN A 21 -5.22 -3.70 11.85
N VAL A 22 -6.14 -4.29 11.07
CA VAL A 22 -6.83 -3.60 9.99
C VAL A 22 -7.71 -2.52 10.61
N LEU A 23 -7.49 -1.26 10.24
CA LEU A 23 -8.26 -0.14 10.78
C LEU A 23 -8.30 1.05 9.82
N HIS A 24 -9.29 1.89 10.05
CA HIS A 24 -9.36 3.23 9.48
C HIS A 24 -8.77 4.24 10.47
N CYS A 25 -7.69 4.90 10.06
CA CYS A 25 -7.04 5.92 10.87
C CYS A 25 -7.61 7.28 10.50
N HIS A 26 -8.19 7.95 11.49
CA HIS A 26 -8.85 9.25 11.34
C HIS A 26 -7.99 10.41 11.83
N CYS A 27 -6.70 10.23 12.16
CA CYS A 27 -5.90 11.36 12.64
C CYS A 27 -5.69 12.42 11.54
N SER A 28 -5.50 13.68 11.92
CA SER A 28 -5.32 14.81 11.00
C SER A 28 -4.20 14.57 9.99
N ILE A 29 -3.08 13.98 10.44
CA ILE A 29 -1.92 13.65 9.60
C ILE A 29 -2.31 12.67 8.49
N CYS A 30 -3.02 11.59 8.83
CA CYS A 30 -3.41 10.57 7.85
C CYS A 30 -4.45 11.11 6.86
N ARG A 31 -5.42 11.91 7.31
CA ARG A 31 -6.39 12.54 6.41
C ARG A 31 -5.71 13.48 5.41
N LYS A 32 -4.81 14.33 5.90
CA LYS A 32 -4.06 15.28 5.05
C LYS A 32 -3.15 14.55 4.05
N ALA A 33 -2.40 13.54 4.48
CA ALA A 33 -1.47 12.81 3.62
C ALA A 33 -2.16 12.04 2.48
N HIS A 34 -3.39 11.56 2.70
CA HIS A 34 -4.14 10.77 1.72
C HIS A 34 -5.23 11.57 0.98
N GLY A 35 -5.50 12.82 1.37
CA GLY A 35 -6.60 13.61 0.80
C GLY A 35 -7.98 12.99 1.01
N ALA A 36 -8.17 12.21 2.07
CA ALA A 36 -9.38 11.40 2.30
C ALA A 36 -9.89 11.50 3.75
N ALA A 37 -11.15 11.11 3.99
CA ALA A 37 -11.77 11.13 5.31
C ALA A 37 -11.04 10.23 6.34
N PHE A 38 -10.36 9.19 5.85
CA PHE A 38 -9.51 8.31 6.65
C PHE A 38 -8.48 7.59 5.78
N ARG A 39 -7.50 6.99 6.44
CA ARG A 39 -6.56 6.05 5.83
C ARG A 39 -6.88 4.63 6.29
N THR A 40 -7.13 3.73 5.35
CA THR A 40 -7.16 2.28 5.64
C THR A 40 -5.73 1.76 5.73
N ARG A 41 -5.40 1.04 6.80
CA ARG A 41 -4.10 0.38 6.93
C ARG A 41 -4.22 -0.97 7.62
N ALA A 42 -3.26 -1.84 7.36
CA ALA A 42 -3.05 -3.09 8.06
C ALA A 42 -1.56 -3.25 8.41
N ARG A 43 -1.25 -4.18 9.31
CA ARG A 43 0.10 -4.64 9.63
C ARG A 43 0.30 -6.07 9.14
N LEU A 44 1.52 -6.38 8.76
CA LEU A 44 1.97 -7.71 8.37
C LEU A 44 3.42 -7.89 8.81
N ALA A 45 3.89 -9.13 8.88
CA ALA A 45 5.31 -9.37 9.09
C ALA A 45 6.08 -8.95 7.83
N THR A 46 7.25 -8.32 7.99
CA THR A 46 8.06 -7.85 6.85
C THR A 46 8.40 -8.99 5.88
N ARG A 47 8.76 -10.17 6.41
CA ARG A 47 9.02 -11.39 5.62
C ARG A 47 7.84 -11.89 4.79
N ALA A 48 6.64 -11.39 5.07
CA ALA A 48 5.41 -11.75 4.38
C ALA A 48 5.11 -10.80 3.21
N LEU A 49 5.95 -9.78 2.97
CA LEU A 49 5.76 -8.79 1.91
C LEU A 49 6.85 -8.94 0.84
N LEU A 50 6.43 -9.18 -0.39
CA LEU A 50 7.30 -9.13 -1.58
C LEU A 50 6.89 -7.91 -2.40
N ILE A 51 7.86 -7.05 -2.75
CA ILE A 51 7.64 -5.86 -3.59
C ILE A 51 8.55 -5.97 -4.81
N SER A 52 7.98 -5.70 -5.98
CA SER A 52 8.69 -5.57 -7.25
C SER A 52 8.37 -4.22 -7.87
N ASN A 53 9.32 -3.66 -8.61
CA ASN A 53 9.16 -2.41 -9.33
C ASN A 53 9.57 -2.59 -10.79
N ASP A 54 8.77 -2.08 -11.71
CA ASP A 54 9.09 -1.99 -13.13
C ASP A 54 9.61 -0.58 -13.42
N LEU A 55 10.76 -0.20 -12.86
CA LEU A 55 11.42 1.06 -13.21
C LEU A 55 12.00 0.97 -14.63
N GLN A 56 11.13 0.98 -15.63
CA GLN A 56 11.37 1.80 -16.79
C GLN A 56 10.60 3.08 -16.51
N LEU A 57 11.33 4.17 -16.23
CA LEU A 57 10.75 5.52 -16.13
C LEU A 57 9.82 5.72 -17.34
N ARG A 58 8.51 5.63 -17.11
CA ARG A 58 7.50 6.08 -18.06
C ARG A 58 7.09 7.44 -17.56
N ASP A 59 7.35 8.45 -18.38
CA ASP A 59 6.90 9.82 -18.14
C ASP A 59 5.42 9.79 -17.79
N VAL A 60 5.12 10.10 -16.53
CA VAL A 60 3.74 10.37 -16.10
C VAL A 60 3.51 11.82 -16.49
N GLY A 61 3.05 12.00 -17.73
CA GLY A 61 2.68 13.31 -18.30
C GLY A 61 1.62 14.04 -17.49
#